data_AF-A0A2J8SFB0-F1
#
_entry.id   AF-A0A2J8SFB0-F1
#
_cell.length_a   1.000
_cell.length_b   1.000
_cell.length_c   1.000
_cell.angle_alpha   90.00
_cell.angle_beta   90.00
_cell.angle_gamma   90.00
#
_symmetry.space_group_name_H-M   'P 1'
#
loop_
_entity.id
_entity.type
_entity.pdbx_description
1 polymer ?
#
loop_
_entity_poly.entity_id
_entity_poly.type
_entity_poly.pdbx_seq_one_letter_code
_entity_poly.pdbx_strand_id
1 'polypeptide(L)'
;MTLLPGDNSDYDYSALSCTSDASFHPAFLPQRQAIKGAFYRRAQRLRPQDEPRQGCQPEDRRRRIIINVGGIKYSLPWTTLDEFPLTRLGQLKACTNFDDILNVCDDYDVTCNEFFFDRNPGAFGTILTFLRAGKLRLLREMCALSFQEELLYWGIAEDHLDGCCKRRYLQKIEEFAEMV
;
A
#
# COMPACT_ATOMS: atom_id res chain seq x y z
N MET A 1 64.76 27.94 -2.45
CA MET A 1 64.83 26.51 -2.82
C MET A 1 65.58 25.80 -1.71
N THR A 2 64.87 24.98 -0.93
CA THR A 2 65.28 23.97 0.09
C THR A 2 63.99 23.67 0.89
N LEU A 3 63.09 22.75 0.52
CA LEU A 3 63.08 21.28 0.56
C LEU A 3 63.26 20.62 1.96
N LEU A 4 62.09 20.37 2.62
CA LEU A 4 61.61 19.22 3.44
C LEU A 4 62.37 18.78 4.71
N PRO A 5 61.79 17.99 5.66
CA PRO A 5 60.47 17.29 5.71
C PRO A 5 59.65 17.64 7.00
N GLY A 6 58.38 17.31 7.24
CA GLY A 6 57.55 16.17 6.81
C GLY A 6 57.44 15.15 7.96
N ASP A 7 56.75 15.48 9.04
CA ASP A 7 56.49 14.56 10.17
C ASP A 7 55.47 13.50 9.74
N ASN A 8 55.95 12.27 9.54
CA ASN A 8 55.16 11.08 9.24
C ASN A 8 55.09 10.25 10.54
N SER A 9 53.93 10.19 11.18
CA SER A 9 53.70 9.27 12.30
C SER A 9 53.27 7.92 11.76
N ASP A 10 54.12 6.91 11.92
CA ASP A 10 53.80 5.50 11.70
C ASP A 10 52.83 5.01 12.78
N TYR A 11 51.56 4.80 12.42
CA TYR A 11 50.61 4.06 13.24
C TYR A 11 50.52 2.63 12.73
N ASP A 12 51.19 1.70 13.42
CA ASP A 12 51.15 0.27 13.14
C ASP A 12 49.82 -0.31 13.63
N TYR A 13 48.91 -0.61 12.69
CA TYR A 13 47.56 -1.13 12.97
C TYR A 13 47.48 -2.66 12.96
N SER A 14 48.62 -3.35 13.09
CA SER A 14 48.71 -4.79 12.79
C SER A 14 48.37 -5.74 13.96
N ALA A 15 47.81 -5.26 15.08
CA ALA A 15 47.75 -6.07 16.32
C ALA A 15 46.38 -6.26 16.99
N LEU A 16 45.25 -6.00 16.33
CA LEU A 16 43.93 -6.28 16.94
C LEU A 16 43.12 -7.29 16.14
N SER A 17 43.55 -8.55 16.23
CA SER A 17 42.71 -9.72 15.99
C SER A 17 42.94 -10.75 17.11
N CYS A 18 41.88 -11.07 17.85
CA CYS A 18 41.55 -12.34 18.52
C CYS A 18 40.22 -12.12 19.28
N THR A 19 39.07 -12.46 18.69
CA THR A 19 38.25 -13.67 18.91
C THR A 19 37.38 -13.66 20.18
N SER A 20 36.05 -13.66 19.93
CA SER A 20 34.91 -14.25 20.69
C SER A 20 34.73 -13.86 22.18
N ASP A 21 33.58 -13.42 22.66
CA ASP A 21 32.27 -14.08 22.57
C ASP A 21 31.15 -13.05 22.86
N ALA A 22 30.20 -12.85 21.93
CA ALA A 22 29.08 -11.92 22.10
C ALA A 22 27.76 -12.69 22.09
N SER A 23 27.30 -13.07 23.28
CA SER A 23 25.95 -13.56 23.53
C SER A 23 24.97 -12.38 23.64
N PHE A 24 24.68 -11.76 22.50
CA PHE A 24 23.43 -11.01 22.31
C PHE A 24 22.74 -11.64 21.13
N HIS A 25 21.79 -12.54 21.39
CA HIS A 25 20.89 -13.03 20.36
C HIS A 25 19.98 -11.87 19.94
N PRO A 26 20.10 -11.30 18.72
CA PRO A 26 18.96 -10.63 18.14
C PRO A 26 18.02 -11.76 17.75
N ALA A 27 16.78 -11.72 18.24
CA ALA A 27 15.73 -12.54 17.64
C ALA A 27 15.71 -12.20 16.15
N PHE A 28 16.21 -13.12 15.32
CA PHE A 28 16.11 -13.05 13.87
C PHE A 28 14.63 -13.13 13.53
N LEU A 29 13.97 -11.96 13.47
CA LEU A 29 12.80 -11.82 12.61
C LEU A 29 13.31 -12.15 11.21
N PRO A 30 12.77 -13.18 10.53
CA PRO A 30 13.16 -13.44 9.16
C PRO A 30 12.83 -12.18 8.37
N GLN A 31 13.85 -11.47 7.91
CA GLN A 31 13.71 -10.43 6.91
C GLN A 31 13.27 -11.17 5.65
N ARG A 32 11.94 -11.38 5.53
CA ARG A 32 11.31 -11.92 4.33
C ARG A 32 11.74 -11.00 3.21
N GLN A 33 12.74 -11.42 2.45
CA GLN A 33 13.14 -10.76 1.23
C GLN A 33 11.85 -10.58 0.42
N ALA A 34 11.47 -9.32 0.20
CA ALA A 34 10.31 -9.01 -0.58
C ALA A 34 10.56 -9.57 -1.98
N ILE A 35 9.97 -10.73 -2.28
CA ILE A 35 10.00 -11.31 -3.63
C ILE A 35 9.29 -10.29 -4.51
N LYS A 36 10.05 -9.57 -5.34
CA LYS A 36 9.50 -8.65 -6.34
C LYS A 36 8.46 -9.44 -7.14
N GLY A 37 7.20 -9.00 -7.11
CA GLY A 37 6.10 -9.70 -7.80
C GLY A 37 5.17 -10.54 -6.92
N ALA A 38 5.54 -10.92 -5.69
CA ALA A 38 4.66 -11.72 -4.82
C ALA A 38 3.42 -10.94 -4.37
N PHE A 39 3.58 -9.67 -4.03
CA PHE A 39 2.49 -8.77 -3.64
C PHE A 39 1.57 -8.39 -4.82
N TYR A 40 2.08 -8.41 -6.05
CA TYR A 40 1.33 -8.02 -7.25
C TYR A 40 0.30 -9.07 -7.71
N ARG A 41 0.28 -10.28 -7.11
CA ARG A 41 -0.73 -11.31 -7.41
C ARG A 41 -1.98 -11.23 -6.55
N ARG A 42 -1.95 -10.48 -5.44
CA ARG A 42 -3.05 -10.44 -4.46
C ARG A 42 -4.22 -9.56 -4.89
N ALA A 43 -4.07 -8.82 -5.97
CA ALA A 43 -5.21 -8.20 -6.60
C ALA A 43 -4.89 -7.91 -8.05
N GLN A 44 -5.88 -7.98 -8.93
CA GLN A 44 -5.67 -7.80 -10.36
C GLN A 44 -6.78 -6.95 -10.93
N ARG A 45 -6.43 -5.98 -11.79
CA ARG A 45 -7.43 -5.29 -12.60
C ARG A 45 -8.02 -6.32 -13.57
N LEU A 46 -9.33 -6.46 -13.55
CA LEU A 46 -10.00 -7.33 -14.51
C LEU A 46 -9.99 -6.64 -15.88
N ARG A 47 -9.55 -7.37 -16.90
CA ARG A 47 -9.74 -6.92 -18.28
C ARG A 47 -11.15 -7.29 -18.70
N PRO A 48 -11.79 -6.54 -19.61
CA PRO A 48 -13.13 -6.87 -20.12
C PRO A 48 -13.25 -8.31 -20.69
N GLN A 49 -12.14 -8.90 -21.12
CA GLN A 49 -12.08 -10.27 -21.64
C GLN A 49 -12.02 -11.34 -20.55
N ASP A 50 -11.56 -10.96 -19.35
CA ASP A 50 -11.44 -11.81 -18.15
C ASP A 50 -12.64 -11.63 -17.21
N GLU A 51 -13.61 -10.80 -17.59
CA GLU A 51 -14.90 -10.69 -16.90
C GLU A 51 -15.59 -12.06 -16.94
N PRO A 52 -16.02 -12.61 -15.80
CA PRO A 52 -16.70 -13.91 -15.77
C PRO A 52 -17.96 -13.84 -16.64
N ARG A 53 -17.95 -14.61 -17.74
CA ARG A 53 -18.96 -14.51 -18.82
C ARG A 53 -20.39 -14.95 -18.44
N GLN A 54 -20.61 -15.51 -17.26
CA GLN A 54 -21.92 -15.71 -16.64
C GLN A 54 -21.68 -16.41 -15.30
N GLY A 55 -22.03 -15.73 -14.21
CA GLY A 55 -22.03 -16.28 -12.84
C GLY A 55 -20.63 -16.53 -12.27
N CYS A 56 -20.26 -15.80 -11.22
CA CYS A 56 -19.15 -16.19 -10.37
C CYS A 56 -19.57 -17.48 -9.63
N GLN A 57 -18.78 -18.56 -9.73
CA GLN A 57 -19.07 -19.79 -9.00
C GLN A 57 -19.20 -19.45 -7.50
N PRO A 58 -20.16 -20.05 -6.75
CA PRO A 58 -20.37 -19.72 -5.33
C PRO A 58 -19.09 -19.82 -4.48
N GLU A 59 -18.20 -20.77 -4.82
CA GLU A 59 -16.92 -20.96 -4.15
C GLU A 59 -15.92 -19.83 -4.40
N ASP A 60 -15.97 -19.21 -5.58
CA ASP A 60 -15.12 -18.07 -5.92
C ASP A 60 -15.58 -16.81 -5.16
N ARG A 61 -16.89 -16.64 -4.94
CA ARG A 61 -17.44 -15.54 -4.14
C ARG A 61 -17.01 -15.58 -2.67
N ARG A 62 -16.83 -16.80 -2.13
CA ARG A 62 -16.33 -17.00 -0.76
C ARG A 62 -14.83 -16.67 -0.62
N ARG A 63 -14.07 -16.72 -1.72
CA ARG A 63 -12.62 -16.51 -1.71
C ARG A 63 -12.24 -15.11 -2.18
N ARG A 64 -13.02 -14.52 -3.07
CA ARG A 64 -12.72 -13.28 -3.78
C ARG A 64 -13.92 -12.34 -3.86
N ILE A 65 -13.59 -11.08 -4.02
CA ILE A 65 -14.51 -9.96 -4.27
C ILE A 65 -14.09 -9.22 -5.53
N ILE A 66 -15.06 -8.55 -6.12
CA ILE A 66 -14.82 -7.56 -7.16
C ILE A 66 -15.05 -6.18 -6.55
N ILE A 67 -14.04 -5.33 -6.63
CA ILE A 67 -14.13 -3.91 -6.29
C ILE A 67 -14.18 -3.14 -7.60
N ASN A 68 -15.28 -2.47 -7.88
CA ASN A 68 -15.45 -1.62 -9.04
C ASN A 68 -15.33 -0.15 -8.60
N VAL A 69 -14.31 0.55 -9.09
CA VAL A 69 -14.10 1.96 -8.76
C VAL A 69 -14.17 2.78 -10.04
N GLY A 70 -15.16 3.66 -10.15
CA GLY A 70 -15.36 4.50 -11.33
C GLY A 70 -15.42 3.71 -12.64
N GLY A 71 -15.98 2.51 -12.61
CA GLY A 71 -16.09 1.60 -13.76
C GLY A 71 -14.88 0.67 -13.99
N ILE A 72 -13.79 0.80 -13.22
CA ILE A 72 -12.65 -0.13 -13.28
C ILE A 72 -12.78 -1.21 -12.21
N LYS A 73 -12.84 -2.46 -12.64
CA LYS A 73 -12.98 -3.64 -11.78
C LYS A 73 -11.65 -4.22 -11.34
N TYR A 74 -11.58 -4.62 -10.07
CA TYR A 74 -10.42 -5.23 -9.44
C TYR A 74 -10.84 -6.48 -8.66
N SER A 75 -10.25 -7.63 -8.97
CA SER A 75 -10.45 -8.87 -8.20
C SER A 75 -9.46 -8.93 -7.04
N LEU A 76 -9.97 -9.02 -5.81
CA LEU A 76 -9.17 -9.17 -4.58
C LEU A 76 -9.60 -10.44 -3.83
N PRO A 77 -8.69 -11.22 -3.23
CA PRO A 77 -9.02 -12.18 -2.18
C PRO A 77 -9.53 -11.45 -0.93
N TRP A 78 -10.51 -12.04 -0.24
CA TRP A 78 -10.98 -11.51 1.04
C TRP A 78 -9.85 -11.35 2.08
N THR A 79 -8.86 -12.25 2.04
CA THR A 79 -7.68 -12.21 2.92
C THR A 79 -6.85 -10.94 2.78
N THR A 80 -6.95 -10.22 1.65
CA THR A 80 -6.25 -8.94 1.49
C THR A 80 -6.88 -7.88 2.39
N LEU A 81 -8.19 -7.93 2.62
CA LEU A 81 -8.90 -6.97 3.47
C LEU A 81 -8.69 -7.24 4.96
N ASP A 82 -8.44 -8.50 5.33
CA ASP A 82 -8.15 -8.90 6.71
C ASP A 82 -6.88 -8.21 7.27
N GLU A 83 -5.94 -7.83 6.41
CA GLU A 83 -4.72 -7.10 6.79
C GLU A 83 -4.98 -5.61 7.06
N PHE A 84 -6.15 -5.07 6.66
CA PHE A 84 -6.47 -3.65 6.71
C PHE A 84 -7.91 -3.40 7.23
N PRO A 85 -8.28 -3.89 8.43
CA PRO A 85 -9.66 -3.88 8.91
C PRO A 85 -10.24 -2.47 9.13
N LEU A 86 -9.38 -1.49 9.41
CA LEU A 86 -9.81 -0.09 9.65
C LEU A 86 -10.09 0.68 8.35
N THR A 87 -9.63 0.18 7.20
CA THR A 87 -9.91 0.81 5.91
C THR A 87 -11.37 0.62 5.51
N ARG A 88 -11.90 1.49 4.65
CA ARG A 88 -13.26 1.36 4.12
C ARG A 88 -13.49 0.00 3.47
N LEU A 89 -12.51 -0.51 2.70
CA LEU A 89 -12.61 -1.85 2.13
C LEU A 89 -12.56 -2.94 3.21
N GLY A 90 -11.73 -2.76 4.25
CA GLY A 90 -11.71 -3.65 5.42
C GLY A 90 -13.08 -3.81 6.09
N GLN A 91 -13.87 -2.73 6.17
CA GLN A 91 -15.20 -2.74 6.78
C GLN A 91 -16.19 -3.67 6.06
N LEU A 92 -15.98 -3.95 4.75
CA LEU A 92 -16.79 -4.93 4.02
C LEU A 92 -16.78 -6.32 4.66
N LYS A 93 -15.70 -6.69 5.37
CA LYS A 93 -15.61 -7.96 6.10
C LYS A 93 -16.56 -8.06 7.29
N ALA A 94 -16.91 -6.91 7.88
CA ALA A 94 -17.79 -6.84 9.03
C ALA A 94 -19.27 -6.70 8.66
N CYS A 95 -19.57 -6.46 7.38
CA CYS A 95 -20.94 -6.32 6.90
C CYS A 95 -21.68 -7.66 6.95
N THR A 96 -22.89 -7.65 7.53
CA THR A 96 -23.70 -8.86 7.72
C THR A 96 -24.98 -8.86 6.89
N ASN A 97 -25.42 -7.67 6.48
CA ASN A 97 -26.65 -7.46 5.71
C ASN A 97 -26.42 -6.42 4.59
N PHE A 98 -27.43 -6.23 3.75
CA PHE A 98 -27.34 -5.34 2.59
C PHE A 98 -27.21 -3.86 2.98
N ASP A 99 -27.86 -3.43 4.06
CA ASP A 99 -27.78 -2.05 4.53
C ASP A 99 -26.37 -1.71 5.05
N ASP A 100 -25.73 -2.63 5.78
CA ASP A 100 -24.33 -2.50 6.20
C ASP A 100 -23.42 -2.28 4.98
N ILE A 101 -23.64 -3.05 3.91
CA ILE A 101 -22.85 -2.96 2.66
C ILE A 101 -23.05 -1.59 2.02
N LEU A 102 -24.28 -1.11 1.89
CA LEU A 102 -24.59 0.18 1.27
C LEU A 102 -24.15 1.39 2.12
N ASN A 103 -23.85 1.21 3.40
CA ASN A 103 -23.17 2.23 4.19
C ASN A 103 -21.67 2.36 3.82
N VAL A 104 -21.09 1.34 3.20
CA VAL A 104 -19.67 1.29 2.84
C VAL A 104 -19.44 1.62 1.36
N CYS A 105 -20.29 1.12 0.46
CA CYS A 105 -20.18 1.29 -0.99
C CYS A 105 -21.45 1.86 -1.62
N ASP A 106 -21.35 2.39 -2.84
CA ASP A 106 -22.45 3.11 -3.50
C ASP A 106 -23.47 2.16 -4.17
N ASP A 107 -23.03 0.96 -4.58
CA ASP A 107 -23.91 -0.10 -5.10
C ASP A 107 -23.28 -1.49 -4.86
N TYR A 108 -24.10 -2.54 -4.85
CA TYR A 108 -23.66 -3.93 -4.64
C TYR A 108 -24.42 -4.94 -5.52
N ASP A 109 -23.70 -5.60 -6.43
CA ASP A 109 -24.22 -6.74 -7.19
C ASP A 109 -23.90 -8.06 -6.48
N VAL A 110 -24.94 -8.62 -5.85
CA VAL A 110 -24.89 -9.92 -5.19
C VAL A 110 -24.56 -11.07 -6.14
N THR A 111 -24.87 -10.97 -7.43
CA THR A 111 -24.65 -12.05 -8.41
C THR A 111 -23.16 -12.25 -8.66
N CYS A 112 -22.44 -11.15 -8.86
CA CYS A 112 -21.00 -11.15 -9.13
C CYS A 112 -20.15 -10.96 -7.87
N ASN A 113 -20.76 -10.70 -6.72
CA ASN A 113 -20.08 -10.25 -5.50
C ASN A 113 -19.21 -9.01 -5.77
N GLU A 114 -19.84 -8.03 -6.42
CA GLU A 114 -19.21 -6.81 -6.91
C GLU A 114 -19.69 -5.59 -6.11
N PHE A 115 -18.74 -4.87 -5.51
CA PHE A 115 -18.97 -3.64 -4.75
C PHE A 115 -18.56 -2.45 -5.60
N PHE A 116 -19.47 -1.50 -5.80
CA PHE A 116 -19.25 -0.32 -6.62
C PHE A 116 -18.94 0.91 -5.77
N PHE A 117 -17.96 1.70 -6.21
CA PHE A 117 -17.53 2.93 -5.59
C PHE A 117 -17.43 4.02 -6.66
N ASP A 118 -18.19 5.10 -6.52
CA ASP A 118 -18.19 6.27 -7.41
C ASP A 118 -17.01 7.21 -7.09
N ARG A 119 -15.79 6.66 -7.18
CA ARG A 119 -14.53 7.33 -6.85
C ARG A 119 -13.57 7.32 -8.02
N ASN A 120 -12.48 8.08 -7.88
CA ASN A 120 -11.47 8.23 -8.93
C ASN A 120 -10.63 6.93 -9.10
N PRO A 121 -10.72 6.22 -10.24
CA PRO A 121 -9.97 4.99 -10.45
C PRO A 121 -8.45 5.19 -10.51
N GLY A 122 -8.00 6.38 -10.94
CA GLY A 122 -6.57 6.73 -11.01
C GLY A 122 -5.94 6.85 -9.62
N ALA A 123 -6.64 7.47 -8.68
CA ALA A 123 -6.22 7.53 -7.28
C ALA A 123 -6.25 6.15 -6.63
N PHE A 124 -7.32 5.38 -6.87
CA PHE A 124 -7.49 4.04 -6.31
C PHE A 124 -6.35 3.07 -6.68
N GLY A 125 -5.71 3.23 -7.85
CA GLY A 125 -4.54 2.42 -8.21
C GLY A 125 -3.40 2.50 -7.18
N THR A 126 -3.22 3.67 -6.55
CA THR A 126 -2.25 3.87 -5.47
C THR A 126 -2.69 3.18 -4.19
N ILE A 127 -3.96 3.34 -3.82
CA ILE A 127 -4.60 2.71 -2.67
C ILE A 127 -4.48 1.18 -2.76
N LEU A 128 -4.78 0.64 -3.92
CA LEU A 128 -4.68 -0.78 -4.21
C LEU A 128 -3.24 -1.30 -4.13
N THR A 129 -2.26 -0.49 -4.53
CA THR A 129 -0.84 -0.83 -4.37
C THR A 129 -0.45 -0.90 -2.90
N PHE A 130 -0.96 0.02 -2.08
CA PHE A 130 -0.78 -0.01 -0.63
C PHE A 130 -1.39 -1.29 -0.03
N LEU A 131 -2.63 -1.64 -0.36
CA LEU A 131 -3.27 -2.87 0.14
C LEU A 131 -2.53 -4.16 -0.28
N ARG A 132 -1.82 -4.12 -1.41
CA ARG A 132 -1.04 -5.28 -1.88
C ARG A 132 0.33 -5.38 -1.21
N ALA A 133 1.06 -4.27 -1.16
CA ALA A 133 2.50 -4.25 -0.87
C ALA A 133 2.84 -3.60 0.47
N GLY A 134 1.86 -3.03 1.17
CA GLY A 134 2.03 -2.25 2.39
C GLY A 134 2.75 -0.91 2.17
N LYS A 135 2.90 -0.45 0.92
CA LYS A 135 3.65 0.77 0.58
C LYS A 135 2.75 1.79 -0.11
N LEU A 136 2.53 2.92 0.55
CA LEU A 136 1.75 4.03 0.01
C LEU A 136 2.70 5.07 -0.61
N ARG A 137 2.41 5.48 -1.85
CA ARG A 137 3.25 6.37 -2.65
C ARG A 137 2.41 7.44 -3.31
N LEU A 138 2.78 8.71 -3.17
CA LEU A 138 2.13 9.77 -3.94
C LEU A 138 2.57 9.71 -5.41
N LEU A 139 1.63 9.63 -6.35
CA LEU A 139 1.93 9.74 -7.79
C LEU A 139 2.28 11.19 -8.17
N ARG A 140 3.20 11.37 -9.13
CA ARG A 140 3.70 12.72 -9.50
C ARG A 140 2.59 13.64 -10.01
N GLU A 141 1.74 13.12 -10.89
CA GLU A 141 0.68 13.89 -11.57
C GLU A 141 -0.60 14.05 -10.72
N MET A 142 -0.64 13.45 -9.53
CA MET A 142 -1.84 13.51 -8.68
C MET A 142 -1.79 14.77 -7.78
N CYS A 143 -2.89 15.52 -7.77
CA CYS A 143 -3.08 16.64 -6.86
C CYS A 143 -3.05 16.16 -5.40
N ALA A 144 -2.36 16.89 -4.52
CA ALA A 144 -2.21 16.49 -3.12
C ALA A 144 -3.54 16.54 -2.36
N LEU A 145 -4.38 17.54 -2.62
CA LEU A 145 -5.71 17.68 -2.01
C LEU A 145 -6.65 16.55 -2.44
N SER A 146 -6.72 16.30 -3.76
CA SER A 146 -7.52 15.17 -4.28
C SER A 146 -7.02 13.84 -3.70
N PHE A 147 -5.72 13.66 -3.52
CA PHE A 147 -5.19 12.47 -2.88
C PHE A 147 -5.56 12.39 -1.39
N GLN A 148 -5.53 13.52 -0.67
CA GLN A 148 -5.96 13.58 0.74
C GLN A 148 -7.42 13.17 0.88
N GLU A 149 -8.31 13.70 0.04
CA GLU A 149 -9.73 13.32 0.02
C GLU A 149 -9.91 11.82 -0.21
N GLU A 150 -9.13 11.24 -1.11
CA GLU A 150 -9.15 9.80 -1.36
C GLU A 150 -8.63 9.02 -0.14
N LEU A 151 -7.52 9.44 0.48
CA LEU A 151 -7.02 8.79 1.71
C LEU A 151 -8.05 8.80 2.83
N LEU A 152 -8.73 9.93 3.03
CA LEU A 152 -9.81 10.06 4.00
C LEU A 152 -10.99 9.13 3.66
N TYR A 153 -11.43 9.13 2.40
CA TYR A 153 -12.51 8.26 1.94
C TYR A 153 -12.21 6.78 2.18
N TRP A 154 -11.00 6.33 1.81
CA TRP A 154 -10.57 4.94 1.95
C TRP A 154 -10.17 4.57 3.39
N GLY A 155 -10.14 5.52 4.32
CA GLY A 155 -9.77 5.30 5.71
C GLY A 155 -8.31 4.93 5.88
N ILE A 156 -7.41 5.55 5.12
CA ILE A 156 -5.97 5.29 5.15
C ILE A 156 -5.26 6.52 5.71
N ALA A 157 -4.59 6.36 6.85
CA ALA A 157 -3.80 7.43 7.43
C ALA A 157 -2.61 7.80 6.53
N GLU A 158 -2.35 9.10 6.39
CA GLU A 158 -1.22 9.65 5.64
C GLU A 158 0.15 9.25 6.20
N ASP A 159 0.21 8.80 7.46
CA ASP A 159 1.41 8.24 8.08
C ASP A 159 1.95 6.99 7.38
N HIS A 160 1.11 6.30 6.59
CA HIS A 160 1.55 5.18 5.77
C HIS A 160 2.37 5.60 4.55
N LEU A 161 2.46 6.90 4.24
CA LEU A 161 3.28 7.41 3.13
C LEU A 161 4.77 7.18 3.41
N ASP A 162 5.47 6.62 2.42
CA ASP A 162 6.93 6.57 2.44
C ASP A 162 7.53 7.98 2.60
N GLY A 163 8.64 8.11 3.34
CA GLY A 163 9.17 9.40 3.77
C GLY A 163 9.34 10.47 2.68
N CYS A 164 9.81 10.09 1.47
CA CYS A 164 9.92 11.06 0.37
C CYS A 164 8.56 11.48 -0.22
N CYS A 165 7.57 10.59 -0.22
CA CYS A 165 6.21 10.90 -0.62
C CYS A 165 5.51 11.73 0.45
N LYS A 166 5.69 11.41 1.73
CA LYS A 166 5.12 12.15 2.87
C LYS A 166 5.59 13.59 2.88
N ARG A 167 6.90 13.83 2.77
CA ARG A 167 7.46 15.20 2.72
C ARG A 167 6.85 16.03 1.59
N ARG A 168 6.81 15.47 0.38
CA ARG A 168 6.26 16.17 -0.79
C ARG A 168 4.75 16.40 -0.67
N TYR A 169 4.03 15.45 -0.08
CA TYR A 169 2.61 15.59 0.19
C TYR A 169 2.37 16.75 1.17
N LEU A 170 3.02 16.73 2.35
CA LEU A 170 2.87 17.76 3.38
C LEU A 170 3.23 19.16 2.85
N GLN A 171 4.35 19.28 2.12
CA GLN A 171 4.73 20.54 1.50
C GLN A 171 3.61 21.12 0.61
N LYS A 172 2.99 20.29 -0.24
CA LYS A 172 1.89 20.75 -1.10
C LYS A 172 0.62 21.11 -0.33
N ILE A 173 0.36 20.44 0.80
CA ILE A 173 -0.79 20.73 1.66
C ILE A 173 -0.57 22.07 2.40
N GLU A 174 0.63 22.29 2.94
CA GLU A 174 1.02 23.55 3.58
C GLU A 174 0.96 24.73 2.59
N GLU A 175 1.56 24.57 1.39
CA GLU A 175 1.50 25.57 0.32
C GLU A 175 0.04 25.94 -0.04
N PHE A 176 -0.87 24.96 -0.06
CA PHE A 176 -2.28 25.24 -0.30
C PHE A 176 -2.96 25.95 0.88
N ALA A 177 -2.66 25.56 2.11
CA ALA A 177 -3.22 26.18 3.31
C ALA A 177 -2.82 27.66 3.43
N GLU A 178 -1.65 28.06 2.91
CA GLU A 178 -1.22 29.46 2.85
C GLU A 178 -1.94 30.28 1.78
N MET A 179 -2.63 29.64 0.82
CA MET A 179 -3.36 30.29 -0.26
C MET A 179 -4.87 30.47 0.00
N VAL A 180 -5.39 29.92 1.09
CA VAL A 180 -6.82 29.95 1.48
C VAL A 180 -7.03 30.89 2.67
#